data_AF-C0FRC1-F1
#
_entry.id   AF-C0FRC1-F1
#
_cell.length_a   1.000
_cell.length_b   1.000
_cell.length_c   1.000
_cell.angle_alpha   90.00
_cell.angle_beta   90.00
_cell.angle_gamma   90.00
#
_symmetry.space_group_name_H-M   'P 1'
#
loop_
_entity.id
_entity.type
_entity.pdbx_description
1 polymer ?
#
loop_
_entity_poly.entity_id
_entity_poly.type
_entity_poly.pdbx_seq_one_letter_code
_entity_poly.pdbx_strand_id
1 'polypeptide(L)'
;MIAPSVIQFYTDHYICGNTFRSVWALREYPTATDEQAILRHLGEKDGVTLRIYTRQVTPAEEKKIISNAANKNRMKQGNTENLQETVTAASNLQDVTNIIATMHRNREPLLHTAVYLELSAADMDKLKLLQTEVLTELIRSKLNVDKLLLRQKQGFLCVHPAGRNVFLEQFERALPASSVANLFPFNYSGKTDKNGFYIGRDKFGSNVIVDFNQRADDKTNANILILGNSGQGKSYLLKLIQTILRESGMKVICLDPEHEYVDLTGNLGGCFVDLMSGEYIINVLEPKTWDENGSPEDTEAPYAFRCSSKLSQHISFLKDFFRSYKNFTDSQLDTIEIMLAKLYEKWNIGDDTDFGRLTSKDYPILSDLYDLMEEEYKHYDVKKKQLYTAELLQEICLGLHSMCKGAESKIF
;
A
#
# COMPACT_ATOMS: atom_id res chain seq x y z
N MET A 1 29.18 -25.46 5.57
CA MET A 1 30.30 -26.37 5.93
C MET A 1 31.40 -26.16 4.90
N ILE A 2 32.64 -25.87 5.31
CA ILE A 2 33.74 -25.44 4.41
C ILE A 2 34.66 -26.61 4.00
N ALA A 3 34.71 -27.69 4.78
CA ALA A 3 35.42 -28.93 4.44
C ALA A 3 34.63 -30.14 4.97
N PRO A 4 34.09 -31.01 4.10
CA PRO A 4 33.32 -32.18 4.55
C PRO A 4 34.24 -33.31 5.02
N SER A 5 33.83 -34.02 6.07
CA SER A 5 34.57 -35.16 6.63
C SER A 5 34.50 -36.42 5.75
N VAL A 6 33.39 -36.62 5.05
CA VAL A 6 33.15 -37.75 4.14
C VAL A 6 32.44 -37.25 2.90
N ILE A 7 32.88 -37.70 1.73
CA ILE A 7 32.21 -37.46 0.46
C ILE A 7 32.21 -38.71 -0.42
N GLN A 8 31.05 -39.07 -0.97
CA GLN A 8 30.91 -40.19 -1.90
C GLN A 8 29.99 -39.80 -3.04
N PHE A 9 30.45 -39.97 -4.29
CA PHE A 9 29.71 -39.57 -5.48
C PHE A 9 29.01 -40.76 -6.13
N TYR A 10 27.78 -40.54 -6.58
CA TYR A 10 26.96 -41.47 -7.36
C TYR A 10 26.55 -40.83 -8.69
N THR A 11 25.72 -41.53 -9.46
CA THR A 11 25.28 -41.11 -10.80
C THR A 11 24.48 -39.80 -10.78
N ASP A 12 23.52 -39.66 -9.88
CA ASP A 12 22.55 -38.56 -9.84
C ASP A 12 22.61 -37.74 -8.53
N HIS A 13 23.36 -38.20 -7.55
CA HIS A 13 23.52 -37.56 -6.25
C HIS A 13 24.91 -37.84 -5.65
N TYR A 14 25.19 -37.28 -4.48
CA TYR A 14 26.36 -37.57 -3.67
C TYR A 14 26.04 -37.44 -2.19
N ILE A 15 26.79 -38.15 -1.36
CA ILE A 15 26.69 -38.06 0.09
C ILE A 15 27.79 -37.12 0.57
N CYS A 16 27.42 -36.17 1.44
CA CYS A 16 28.32 -35.20 2.05
C CYS A 16 28.04 -35.16 3.56
N GLY A 17 28.96 -35.71 4.36
CA GLY A 17 28.72 -35.98 5.78
C GLY A 17 27.51 -36.90 5.97
N ASN A 18 26.48 -36.41 6.66
CA ASN A 18 25.24 -37.15 6.93
C ASN A 18 24.06 -36.71 6.02
N THR A 19 24.35 -36.03 4.92
CA THR A 19 23.31 -35.49 4.02
C THR A 19 23.44 -36.05 2.61
N PHE A 20 22.31 -36.29 1.96
CA PHE A 20 22.21 -36.65 0.55
C PHE A 20 21.99 -35.38 -0.25
N ARG A 21 22.79 -35.20 -1.30
CA ARG A 21 22.82 -33.98 -2.09
C ARG A 21 22.82 -34.24 -3.58
N SER A 22 22.28 -33.32 -4.35
CA SER A 22 22.38 -33.33 -5.82
C SER A 22 22.56 -31.91 -6.35
N VAL A 23 23.45 -31.74 -7.32
CA VAL A 23 23.68 -30.44 -7.97
C VAL A 23 23.07 -30.44 -9.36
N TRP A 24 22.29 -29.40 -9.64
CA TRP A 24 21.72 -29.11 -10.94
C TRP A 24 22.29 -27.79 -11.49
N ALA A 25 22.41 -27.68 -12.81
CA ALA A 25 22.84 -26.47 -13.50
C ALA A 25 21.67 -25.88 -14.30
N LEU A 26 21.46 -24.58 -14.21
CA LEU A 26 20.44 -23.90 -15.00
C LEU A 26 20.94 -23.76 -16.45
N ARG A 27 20.19 -24.27 -17.43
CA ARG A 27 20.53 -24.18 -18.86
C ARG A 27 19.94 -22.93 -19.51
N GLU A 28 18.62 -22.77 -19.35
CA GLU A 28 17.87 -21.74 -20.04
C GLU A 28 17.08 -20.93 -19.02
N TYR A 29 17.31 -19.64 -19.08
CA TYR A 29 16.64 -18.60 -18.32
C TYR A 29 16.55 -17.35 -19.21
N PRO A 30 15.54 -16.49 -19.07
CA PRO A 30 15.30 -15.45 -20.06
C PRO A 30 16.46 -14.45 -20.14
N THR A 31 16.81 -14.05 -21.36
CA THR A 31 17.91 -13.12 -21.68
C THR A 31 17.60 -11.67 -21.30
N ALA A 32 16.32 -11.34 -21.25
CA ALA A 32 15.78 -10.10 -20.73
C ALA A 32 14.49 -10.45 -19.97
N THR A 33 14.38 -9.98 -18.73
CA THR A 33 13.16 -10.17 -17.94
C THR A 33 12.90 -8.91 -17.14
N ASP A 34 11.69 -8.37 -17.24
CA ASP A 34 11.21 -7.30 -16.33
C ASP A 34 10.82 -7.87 -14.95
N GLU A 35 10.68 -9.19 -14.84
CA GLU A 35 10.44 -9.89 -13.59
C GLU A 35 11.71 -9.91 -12.73
N GLN A 36 11.61 -9.30 -11.55
CA GLN A 36 12.67 -9.27 -10.55
C GLN A 36 12.69 -10.57 -9.73
N ALA A 37 13.89 -10.99 -9.30
CA ALA A 37 14.12 -12.12 -8.41
C ALA A 37 13.51 -13.45 -8.88
N ILE A 38 13.80 -13.84 -10.13
CA ILE A 38 13.25 -15.06 -10.79
C ILE A 38 13.51 -16.33 -9.97
N LEU A 39 14.63 -16.39 -9.24
CA LEU A 39 15.03 -17.54 -8.44
C LEU A 39 14.59 -17.44 -6.97
N ARG A 40 13.74 -16.48 -6.60
CA ARG A 40 13.31 -16.24 -5.22
C ARG A 40 12.73 -17.48 -4.54
N HIS A 41 11.77 -18.13 -5.19
CA HIS A 41 11.11 -19.31 -4.63
C HIS A 41 12.09 -20.45 -4.34
N LEU A 42 13.22 -20.50 -5.07
CA LEU A 42 14.30 -21.45 -4.83
C LEU A 42 15.25 -20.99 -3.73
N GLY A 43 15.48 -19.68 -3.59
CA GLY A 43 16.32 -19.10 -2.55
C GLY A 43 15.71 -19.13 -1.14
N GLU A 44 14.38 -19.10 -1.03
CA GLU A 44 13.66 -19.21 0.25
C GLU A 44 13.37 -20.67 0.66
N LYS A 45 13.63 -21.64 -0.23
CA LYS A 45 13.25 -23.03 0.00
C LYS A 45 14.29 -23.77 0.85
N ASP A 46 13.81 -24.41 1.92
CA ASP A 46 14.68 -25.18 2.79
C ASP A 46 15.33 -26.36 2.04
N GLY A 47 16.60 -26.62 2.36
CA GLY A 47 17.40 -27.63 1.66
C GLY A 47 17.90 -27.23 0.26
N VAL A 48 17.63 -26.02 -0.23
CA VAL A 48 18.15 -25.52 -1.52
C VAL A 48 19.24 -24.46 -1.29
N THR A 49 20.37 -24.59 -1.99
CA THR A 49 21.43 -23.60 -2.02
C THR A 49 21.69 -23.15 -3.44
N LEU A 50 21.62 -21.84 -3.67
CA LEU A 50 21.90 -21.21 -4.96
C LEU A 50 23.35 -20.73 -5.04
N ARG A 51 24.03 -21.05 -6.13
CA ARG A 51 25.36 -20.51 -6.45
C ARG A 51 25.33 -19.83 -7.81
N ILE A 52 25.48 -18.50 -7.80
CA ILE A 52 25.54 -17.67 -8.99
C ILE A 52 26.98 -17.22 -9.19
N TYR A 53 27.57 -17.60 -10.32
CA TYR A 53 28.87 -17.09 -10.76
C TYR A 53 28.64 -15.91 -11.70
N THR A 54 29.40 -14.83 -11.50
CA THR A 54 29.38 -13.65 -12.37
C THR A 54 30.81 -13.20 -12.64
N ARG A 55 31.17 -12.97 -13.90
CA ARG A 55 32.41 -12.29 -14.28
C ARG A 55 32.15 -11.37 -15.47
N GLN A 56 32.89 -10.27 -15.56
CA GLN A 56 32.78 -9.37 -16.70
C GLN A 56 33.24 -10.06 -17.98
N VAL A 57 32.51 -9.80 -19.07
CA VAL A 57 32.93 -10.16 -20.42
C VAL A 57 34.06 -9.22 -20.84
N THR A 58 35.17 -9.77 -21.30
CA THR A 58 36.28 -8.96 -21.81
C THR A 58 35.97 -8.40 -23.21
N PRO A 59 36.60 -7.28 -23.63
CA PRO A 59 36.36 -6.71 -24.97
C PRO A 59 36.64 -7.68 -26.14
N ALA A 60 37.55 -8.63 -25.96
CA ALA A 60 37.85 -9.66 -26.96
C ALA A 60 36.73 -10.72 -27.04
N GLU A 61 36.22 -11.17 -25.88
CA GLU A 61 35.08 -12.09 -25.81
C GLU A 61 33.81 -11.44 -26.34
N GLU A 62 33.59 -10.15 -26.04
CA GLU A 62 32.46 -9.37 -26.53
C GLU A 62 32.41 -9.35 -28.07
N LYS A 63 33.54 -9.01 -28.71
CA LYS A 63 33.67 -9.08 -30.19
C LYS A 63 33.38 -10.47 -30.74
N LYS A 64 33.82 -11.52 -30.04
CA LYS A 64 33.58 -12.93 -30.42
C LYS A 64 32.12 -13.33 -30.25
N ILE A 65 31.44 -12.86 -29.20
CA ILE A 65 30.01 -13.10 -28.97
C ILE A 65 29.19 -12.44 -30.08
N ILE A 66 29.50 -11.18 -30.41
CA ILE A 66 28.82 -10.43 -31.48
C ILE A 66 29.07 -11.08 -32.85
N SER A 67 30.31 -11.47 -33.15
CA SER A 67 30.64 -12.09 -34.45
C SER A 67 30.00 -13.49 -34.60
N ASN A 68 29.98 -14.29 -33.54
CA ASN A 68 29.32 -15.59 -33.54
C ASN A 68 27.80 -15.47 -33.69
N ALA A 69 27.19 -14.47 -33.04
CA ALA A 69 25.77 -14.17 -33.21
C ALA A 69 25.45 -13.75 -34.65
N ALA A 70 26.24 -12.86 -35.24
CA ALA A 70 26.09 -12.41 -36.62
C ALA A 70 26.28 -13.56 -37.63
N ASN A 71 27.25 -14.45 -37.40
CA ASN A 71 27.52 -15.60 -38.26
C ASN A 71 26.42 -16.67 -38.17
N LYS A 72 25.92 -16.97 -36.96
CA LYS A 72 24.76 -17.87 -36.76
C LYS A 72 23.50 -17.31 -37.46
N ASN A 73 23.32 -15.99 -37.47
CA ASN A 73 22.22 -15.34 -38.18
C ASN A 73 22.30 -15.59 -39.70
N ARG A 74 23.47 -15.33 -40.31
CA ARG A 74 23.69 -15.56 -41.75
C ARG A 74 23.53 -17.03 -42.16
N MET A 75 23.96 -17.96 -41.32
CA MET A 75 23.93 -19.39 -41.63
C MET A 75 22.53 -20.01 -41.49
N LYS A 76 21.70 -19.51 -40.55
CA LYS A 76 20.32 -20.00 -40.35
C LYS A 76 19.29 -19.41 -41.33
N GLN A 77 19.58 -18.28 -41.96
CA GLN A 77 18.76 -17.77 -43.08
C GLN A 77 18.90 -18.62 -44.36
N GLY A 78 19.95 -19.43 -44.48
CA GLY A 78 20.21 -20.27 -45.66
C GLY A 78 19.62 -21.68 -45.63
N ASN A 79 19.15 -22.18 -44.47
CA ASN A 79 18.62 -23.53 -44.29
C ASN A 79 17.17 -23.48 -43.76
N THR A 80 16.21 -23.46 -44.68
CA THR A 80 14.76 -23.44 -44.42
C THR A 80 14.15 -24.82 -44.65
N GLU A 81 14.33 -25.75 -43.69
CA GLU A 81 13.64 -27.06 -43.76
C GLU A 81 12.74 -27.38 -42.56
N ASN A 82 12.77 -26.61 -41.45
CA ASN A 82 11.87 -26.85 -40.30
C ASN A 82 11.26 -25.56 -39.72
N LEU A 83 9.92 -25.45 -39.77
CA LEU A 83 9.16 -24.27 -39.31
C LEU A 83 9.23 -24.02 -37.79
N GLN A 84 9.43 -25.07 -36.98
CA GLN A 84 9.59 -24.94 -35.51
C GLN A 84 11.00 -24.48 -35.12
N GLU A 85 12.03 -24.93 -35.85
CA GLU A 85 13.42 -24.52 -35.63
C GLU A 85 13.64 -23.07 -36.08
N THR A 86 12.93 -22.61 -37.10
CA THR A 86 12.97 -21.20 -37.53
C THR A 86 12.33 -20.26 -36.50
N VAL A 87 11.25 -20.67 -35.82
CA VAL A 87 10.60 -19.84 -34.78
C VAL A 87 11.44 -19.74 -33.50
N THR A 88 12.00 -20.85 -33.01
CA THR A 88 12.93 -20.82 -31.87
C THR A 88 14.25 -20.13 -32.22
N ALA A 89 14.74 -20.26 -33.45
CA ALA A 89 15.89 -19.49 -33.92
C ALA A 89 15.58 -17.99 -33.97
N ALA A 90 14.40 -17.59 -34.45
CA ALA A 90 13.99 -16.19 -34.51
C ALA A 90 13.87 -15.54 -33.13
N SER A 91 13.33 -16.25 -32.12
CA SER A 91 13.28 -15.76 -30.74
C SER A 91 14.68 -15.52 -30.17
N ASN A 92 15.56 -16.52 -30.29
CA ASN A 92 16.96 -16.39 -29.85
C ASN A 92 17.71 -15.25 -30.57
N LEU A 93 17.33 -14.95 -31.82
CA LEU A 93 17.90 -13.84 -32.59
C LEU A 93 17.38 -12.49 -32.10
N GLN A 94 16.11 -12.39 -31.76
CA GLN A 94 15.53 -11.18 -31.18
C GLN A 94 16.17 -10.87 -29.82
N ASP A 95 16.42 -11.91 -29.01
CA ASP A 95 17.10 -11.79 -27.73
C ASP A 95 18.53 -11.23 -27.86
N VAL A 96 19.32 -11.75 -28.80
CA VAL A 96 20.67 -11.25 -29.03
C VAL A 96 20.67 -9.82 -29.60
N THR A 97 19.71 -9.52 -30.48
CA THR A 97 19.54 -8.17 -31.03
C THR A 97 19.13 -7.17 -29.94
N ASN A 98 18.25 -7.57 -29.02
CA ASN A 98 17.87 -6.78 -27.86
C ASN A 98 19.06 -6.54 -26.93
N ILE A 99 19.87 -7.57 -26.64
CA ILE A 99 21.10 -7.46 -25.84
C ILE A 99 22.07 -6.44 -26.46
N ILE A 100 22.27 -6.49 -27.79
CA ILE A 100 23.14 -5.55 -28.52
C ILE A 100 22.54 -4.13 -28.49
N ALA A 101 21.22 -3.99 -28.63
CA ALA A 101 20.55 -2.69 -28.59
C ALA A 101 20.61 -2.04 -27.19
N THR A 102 20.40 -2.80 -26.11
CA THR A 102 20.53 -2.32 -24.73
C THR A 102 21.97 -1.97 -24.37
N MET A 103 22.94 -2.75 -24.85
CA MET A 103 24.37 -2.46 -24.70
C MET A 103 24.72 -1.08 -25.29
N HIS A 104 24.29 -0.81 -26.53
CA HIS A 104 24.58 0.47 -27.20
C HIS A 104 23.84 1.67 -26.59
N ARG A 105 22.58 1.48 -26.16
CA ARG A 105 21.73 2.56 -25.64
C ARG A 105 22.07 2.97 -24.22
N ASN A 106 22.38 2.00 -23.34
CA ASN A 106 22.52 2.23 -21.89
C ASN A 106 23.97 2.11 -21.39
N ARG A 107 24.94 1.78 -22.26
CA ARG A 107 26.35 1.49 -21.89
C ARG A 107 26.48 0.45 -20.78
N GLU A 108 25.58 -0.52 -20.79
CA GLU A 108 25.53 -1.57 -19.77
C GLU A 108 26.54 -2.69 -20.09
N PRO A 109 27.37 -3.13 -19.11
CA PRO A 109 28.33 -4.20 -19.34
C PRO A 109 27.66 -5.58 -19.45
N LEU A 110 28.25 -6.45 -20.26
CA LEU A 110 27.91 -7.87 -20.30
C LEU A 110 28.65 -8.65 -19.21
N LEU A 111 27.95 -9.57 -18.56
CA LEU A 111 28.50 -10.49 -17.57
C LEU A 111 28.28 -11.93 -18.03
N HIS A 112 29.34 -12.74 -17.98
CA HIS A 112 29.20 -14.20 -18.02
C HIS A 112 28.61 -14.66 -16.70
N THR A 113 27.49 -15.36 -16.80
CA THR A 113 26.71 -15.79 -15.64
C THR A 113 26.42 -17.28 -15.74
N ALA A 114 26.59 -18.02 -14.64
CA ALA A 114 26.18 -19.41 -14.50
C ALA A 114 25.48 -19.61 -13.16
N VAL A 115 24.38 -20.37 -13.16
CA VAL A 115 23.56 -20.63 -11.97
C VAL A 115 23.54 -22.11 -11.66
N TYR A 116 23.90 -22.47 -10.43
CA TYR A 116 23.86 -23.83 -9.92
C TYR A 116 22.95 -23.91 -8.68
N LEU A 117 22.25 -25.04 -8.58
CA LEU A 117 21.36 -25.40 -7.49
C LEU A 117 21.94 -26.62 -6.78
N GLU A 118 22.26 -26.53 -5.50
CA GLU A 118 22.54 -27.68 -4.64
C GLU A 118 21.27 -27.98 -3.83
N LEU A 119 20.76 -29.20 -3.98
CA LEU A 119 19.67 -29.74 -3.18
C LEU A 119 20.26 -30.63 -2.10
N SER A 120 19.80 -30.50 -0.87
CA SER A 120 20.32 -31.23 0.29
C SER A 120 19.19 -31.69 1.20
N ALA A 121 19.20 -32.98 1.57
CA ALA A 121 18.25 -33.57 2.49
C ALA A 121 18.93 -34.59 3.42
N ALA A 122 18.23 -34.97 4.50
CA ALA A 122 18.74 -35.93 5.49
C ALA A 122 18.73 -37.39 5.00
N ASP A 123 17.84 -37.72 4.05
CA ASP A 123 17.67 -39.06 3.51
C ASP A 123 17.31 -39.01 2.02
N MET A 124 17.46 -40.14 1.32
CA MET A 124 17.29 -40.22 -0.13
C MET A 124 15.84 -39.99 -0.58
N ASP A 125 14.85 -40.38 0.22
CA ASP A 125 13.43 -40.21 -0.13
C ASP A 125 13.02 -38.74 -0.01
N LYS A 126 13.47 -38.03 1.03
CA LYS A 126 13.32 -36.58 1.14
C LYS A 126 14.07 -35.83 0.05
N LEU A 127 15.26 -36.31 -0.37
CA LEU A 127 15.97 -35.70 -1.49
C LEU A 127 15.15 -35.82 -2.78
N LYS A 128 14.56 -36.98 -3.06
CA LYS A 128 13.68 -37.17 -4.24
C LYS A 128 12.44 -36.29 -4.17
N LEU A 129 11.82 -36.15 -3.00
CA LEU A 129 10.68 -35.25 -2.80
C LEU A 129 11.07 -33.80 -3.11
N LEU A 130 12.19 -33.33 -2.52
CA LEU A 130 12.73 -31.99 -2.75
C LEU A 130 13.06 -31.76 -4.23
N GLN A 131 13.66 -32.75 -4.91
CA GLN A 131 13.93 -32.70 -6.35
C GLN A 131 12.63 -32.52 -7.15
N THR A 132 11.57 -33.28 -6.84
CA THR A 132 10.28 -33.13 -7.53
C THR A 132 9.69 -31.74 -7.31
N GLU A 133 9.68 -31.25 -6.06
CA GLU A 133 9.15 -29.91 -5.74
C GLU A 133 9.92 -28.79 -6.46
N VAL A 134 11.25 -28.85 -6.45
CA VAL A 134 12.10 -27.87 -7.14
C VAL A 134 11.90 -27.94 -8.65
N LEU A 135 11.76 -29.14 -9.22
CA LEU A 135 11.50 -29.31 -10.64
C LEU A 135 10.14 -28.72 -11.05
N THR A 136 9.09 -28.94 -10.25
CA THR A 136 7.77 -28.33 -10.49
C THR A 136 7.84 -26.81 -10.47
N GLU A 137 8.58 -26.23 -9.52
CA GLU A 137 8.76 -24.78 -9.42
C GLU A 137 9.52 -24.22 -10.63
N LEU A 138 10.60 -24.87 -11.05
CA LEU A 138 11.37 -24.50 -12.24
C LEU A 138 10.51 -24.54 -13.51
N ILE A 139 9.69 -25.58 -13.69
CA ILE A 139 8.78 -25.70 -14.83
C ILE A 139 7.75 -24.57 -14.83
N ARG A 140 7.20 -24.22 -13.66
CA ARG A 140 6.25 -23.11 -13.50
C ARG A 140 6.86 -21.77 -13.92
N SER A 141 8.14 -21.57 -13.60
CA SER A 141 8.92 -20.40 -13.99
C SER A 141 9.54 -20.49 -15.40
N LYS A 142 9.19 -21.52 -16.19
CA LYS A 142 9.75 -21.77 -17.54
C LYS A 142 11.29 -21.84 -17.57
N LEU A 143 11.88 -22.39 -16.51
CA LEU A 143 13.32 -22.56 -16.36
C LEU A 143 13.72 -24.01 -16.62
N ASN A 144 14.76 -24.20 -17.43
CA ASN A 144 15.28 -25.53 -17.75
C ASN A 144 16.59 -25.81 -17.01
N VAL A 145 16.73 -27.04 -16.50
CA VAL A 145 17.92 -27.48 -15.75
C VAL A 145 18.57 -28.73 -16.34
N ASP A 146 19.88 -28.88 -16.12
CA ASP A 146 20.62 -30.12 -16.26
C ASP A 146 20.85 -30.72 -14.87
N LYS A 147 20.47 -31.98 -14.66
CA LYS A 147 20.67 -32.69 -13.39
C LYS A 147 22.12 -33.14 -13.18
N LEU A 148 23.02 -32.87 -14.11
CA LEU A 148 24.45 -33.23 -14.07
C LEU A 148 24.65 -34.73 -13.81
N LEU A 149 23.89 -35.58 -14.51
CA LEU A 149 24.04 -37.04 -14.42
C LEU A 149 25.49 -37.44 -14.75
N LEU A 150 26.06 -38.32 -13.94
CA LEU A 150 27.46 -38.76 -13.95
C LEU A 150 28.50 -37.64 -13.71
N ARG A 151 28.06 -36.41 -13.40
CA ARG A 151 28.91 -35.21 -13.27
C ARG A 151 28.72 -34.50 -11.92
N GLN A 152 28.17 -35.19 -10.93
CA GLN A 152 27.95 -34.67 -9.58
C GLN A 152 29.24 -34.22 -8.88
N LYS A 153 30.38 -34.86 -9.18
CA LYS A 153 31.69 -34.41 -8.67
C LYS A 153 32.06 -33.01 -9.14
N GLN A 154 31.88 -32.74 -10.43
CA GLN A 154 32.07 -31.42 -11.02
C GLN A 154 31.01 -30.43 -10.50
N GLY A 155 29.76 -30.89 -10.35
CA GLY A 155 28.67 -30.12 -9.72
C GLY A 155 29.04 -29.65 -8.31
N PHE A 156 29.53 -30.54 -7.46
CA PHE A 156 30.02 -30.22 -6.12
C PHE A 156 31.10 -29.14 -6.16
N LEU A 157 32.08 -29.24 -7.07
CA LEU A 157 33.11 -28.21 -7.22
C LEU A 157 32.56 -26.83 -7.61
N CYS A 158 31.40 -26.77 -8.27
CA CYS A 158 30.73 -25.50 -8.59
C CYS A 158 29.92 -24.93 -7.41
N VAL A 159 29.31 -25.74 -6.57
CA VAL A 159 28.47 -25.22 -5.46
C VAL A 159 29.25 -25.02 -4.17
N HIS A 160 30.39 -25.69 -4.03
CA HIS A 160 31.22 -25.60 -2.83
C HIS A 160 31.67 -24.15 -2.56
N PRO A 161 31.69 -23.67 -1.29
CA PRO A 161 32.09 -22.30 -0.97
C PRO A 161 33.49 -21.93 -1.46
N ALA A 162 34.45 -22.85 -1.34
CA ALA A 162 35.81 -22.73 -1.88
C ALA A 162 35.95 -23.30 -3.31
N GLY A 163 34.82 -23.59 -3.95
CA GLY A 163 34.73 -24.16 -5.28
C GLY A 163 34.93 -23.14 -6.39
N ARG A 164 34.94 -23.62 -7.64
CA ARG A 164 35.06 -22.82 -8.85
C ARG A 164 34.12 -23.32 -9.93
N ASN A 165 33.70 -22.44 -10.83
CA ASN A 165 32.92 -22.84 -11.99
C ASN A 165 33.77 -23.73 -12.91
N VAL A 166 33.58 -25.05 -12.87
CA VAL A 166 34.33 -26.00 -13.71
C VAL A 166 33.65 -26.28 -15.05
N PHE A 167 32.37 -25.91 -15.19
CA PHE A 167 31.65 -26.13 -16.45
C PHE A 167 31.74 -24.94 -17.42
N LEU A 168 32.20 -23.76 -16.96
CA LEU A 168 32.50 -22.56 -17.77
C LEU A 168 31.58 -22.45 -19.00
N GLU A 169 32.14 -22.62 -20.21
CA GLU A 169 31.45 -22.48 -21.50
C GLU A 169 30.19 -23.32 -21.69
N GLN A 170 29.98 -24.38 -20.89
CA GLN A 170 28.80 -25.26 -21.02
C GLN A 170 27.54 -24.65 -20.39
N PHE A 171 27.69 -23.87 -19.33
CA PHE A 171 26.56 -23.27 -18.60
C PHE A 171 26.71 -21.76 -18.35
N GLU A 172 27.85 -21.14 -18.72
CA GLU A 172 28.00 -19.69 -18.73
C GLU A 172 27.25 -19.07 -19.91
N ARG A 173 26.45 -18.04 -19.62
CA ARG A 173 25.78 -17.22 -20.62
C ARG A 173 26.16 -15.76 -20.42
N ALA A 174 26.42 -15.06 -21.52
CA ALA A 174 26.66 -13.63 -21.51
C ALA A 174 25.32 -12.87 -21.48
N LEU A 175 25.12 -12.05 -20.46
CA LEU A 175 23.87 -11.32 -20.21
C LEU A 175 24.16 -9.87 -19.79
N PRO A 176 23.22 -8.93 -20.06
CA PRO A 176 23.29 -7.59 -19.50
C PRO A 176 23.27 -7.61 -17.96
N ALA A 177 23.99 -6.69 -17.33
CA ALA A 177 24.12 -6.64 -15.86
C ALA A 177 22.78 -6.60 -15.10
N SER A 178 21.77 -5.90 -15.61
CA SER A 178 20.40 -5.80 -15.09
C SER A 178 19.67 -7.14 -15.12
N SER A 179 19.82 -7.90 -16.20
CA SER A 179 19.25 -9.24 -16.31
C SER A 179 19.91 -10.20 -15.32
N VAL A 180 21.21 -10.05 -15.09
CA VAL A 180 21.93 -10.82 -14.06
C VAL A 180 21.47 -10.43 -12.66
N ALA A 181 21.23 -9.14 -12.40
CA ALA A 181 20.70 -8.67 -11.13
C ALA A 181 19.33 -9.31 -10.82
N ASN A 182 18.49 -9.55 -11.82
CA ASN A 182 17.18 -10.20 -11.65
C ASN A 182 17.26 -11.70 -11.31
N LEU A 183 18.42 -12.34 -11.47
CA LEU A 183 18.63 -13.72 -11.02
C LEU A 183 18.89 -13.82 -9.52
N PHE A 184 19.33 -12.74 -8.88
CA PHE A 184 19.60 -12.77 -7.45
C PHE A 184 18.28 -12.87 -6.68
N PRO A 185 18.14 -13.86 -5.78
CA PRO A 185 16.86 -14.17 -5.13
C PRO A 185 16.39 -13.10 -4.13
N PHE A 186 17.22 -12.10 -3.81
CA PHE A 186 16.92 -11.05 -2.82
C PHE A 186 16.92 -9.64 -3.43
N ASN A 187 16.81 -9.51 -4.75
CA ASN A 187 16.84 -8.21 -5.43
C ASN A 187 15.46 -7.52 -5.50
N TYR A 188 14.72 -7.52 -4.39
CA TYR A 188 13.45 -6.83 -4.27
C TYR A 188 13.52 -5.83 -3.10
N SER A 189 13.07 -4.60 -3.33
CA SER A 189 13.02 -3.58 -2.29
C SER A 189 11.68 -3.67 -1.55
N GLY A 190 11.66 -4.35 -0.42
CA GLY A 190 10.54 -4.28 0.52
C GLY A 190 10.48 -2.91 1.20
N LYS A 191 9.28 -2.37 1.43
CA LYS A 191 9.09 -1.18 2.26
C LYS A 191 9.23 -1.60 3.73
N THR A 192 10.32 -1.22 4.37
CA THR A 192 10.59 -1.58 5.78
C THR A 192 10.96 -0.35 6.59
N ASP A 193 9.98 0.26 7.26
CA ASP A 193 10.23 1.34 8.23
C ASP A 193 10.72 0.76 9.57
N LYS A 194 11.72 1.42 10.18
CA LYS A 194 12.35 0.97 11.43
C LYS A 194 11.36 0.81 12.59
N ASN A 195 10.41 1.74 12.69
CA ASN A 195 9.37 1.78 13.73
C ASN A 195 7.97 1.53 13.15
N GLY A 196 7.90 0.99 11.93
CA GLY A 196 6.63 0.72 11.28
C GLY A 196 5.97 -0.55 11.80
N PHE A 197 4.70 -0.72 11.45
CA PHE A 197 3.96 -1.95 11.71
C PHE A 197 3.66 -2.68 10.39
N TYR A 198 3.43 -3.98 10.53
CA TYR A 198 3.16 -4.86 9.40
C TYR A 198 1.76 -4.62 8.83
N ILE A 199 1.70 -4.30 7.53
CA ILE A 199 0.43 -4.11 6.80
C ILE A 199 0.13 -5.32 5.90
N GLY A 200 1.17 -6.01 5.41
CA GLY A 200 1.01 -7.12 4.49
C GLY A 200 2.30 -7.50 3.82
N ARG A 201 2.20 -8.14 2.67
CA ARG A 201 3.34 -8.50 1.82
C ARG A 201 3.24 -7.84 0.46
N ASP A 202 4.38 -7.49 -0.11
CA ASP A 202 4.43 -7.03 -1.50
C ASP A 202 4.18 -8.21 -2.48
N LYS A 203 4.08 -7.90 -3.78
CA LYS A 203 3.92 -8.93 -4.84
C LYS A 203 5.07 -9.94 -4.87
N PHE A 204 6.21 -9.58 -4.30
CA PHE A 204 7.40 -10.40 -4.16
C PHE A 204 7.56 -10.91 -2.72
N GLY A 205 6.46 -11.04 -1.97
CA GLY A 205 6.39 -11.64 -0.63
C GLY A 205 7.23 -10.99 0.48
N SER A 206 7.89 -9.86 0.24
CA SER A 206 8.56 -9.09 1.29
C SER A 206 7.52 -8.51 2.23
N ASN A 207 7.84 -8.46 3.52
CA ASN A 207 7.00 -7.75 4.47
C ASN A 207 6.96 -6.27 4.11
N VAL A 208 5.75 -5.71 4.14
CA VAL A 208 5.49 -4.28 4.02
C VAL A 208 5.25 -3.76 5.43
N ILE A 209 6.25 -3.06 5.94
CA ILE A 209 6.26 -2.45 7.27
C ILE A 209 6.29 -0.94 7.09
N VAL A 210 5.25 -0.27 7.56
CA VAL A 210 5.03 1.16 7.33
C VAL A 210 4.84 1.88 8.65
N ASP A 211 5.53 3.00 8.81
CA ASP A 211 5.31 3.96 9.88
C ASP A 211 4.52 5.15 9.31
N PHE A 212 3.23 5.26 9.69
CA PHE A 212 2.36 6.36 9.27
C PHE A 212 2.72 7.70 9.96
N ASN A 213 3.44 7.65 11.07
CA ASN A 213 3.81 8.84 11.84
C ASN A 213 5.20 9.37 11.48
N GLN A 214 5.98 8.61 10.71
CA GLN A 214 7.30 9.04 10.26
C GLN A 214 7.20 10.31 9.41
N ARG A 215 8.02 11.30 9.76
CA ARG A 215 8.27 12.49 8.94
C ARG A 215 9.56 12.30 8.15
N ALA A 216 9.50 12.57 6.86
CA ALA A 216 10.61 12.49 5.92
C ALA A 216 10.37 13.46 4.77
N ASP A 217 11.37 13.67 3.92
CA ASP A 217 11.27 14.61 2.78
C ASP A 217 10.11 14.25 1.82
N ASP A 218 9.77 12.97 1.71
CA ASP A 218 8.65 12.43 0.92
C ASP A 218 7.37 12.18 1.74
N LYS A 219 7.39 12.42 3.05
CA LYS A 219 6.29 12.18 4.00
C LYS A 219 6.03 13.42 4.85
N THR A 220 5.27 14.36 4.31
CA THR A 220 4.98 15.66 4.95
C THR A 220 3.87 15.58 6.00
N ASN A 221 2.92 14.65 5.86
CA ASN A 221 1.80 14.47 6.81
C ASN A 221 1.52 12.98 7.08
N ALA A 222 0.67 12.71 8.09
CA ALA A 222 0.28 11.37 8.51
C ALA A 222 -1.09 10.95 7.95
N ASN A 223 -1.59 11.65 6.93
CA ASN A 223 -2.92 11.38 6.39
C ASN A 223 -2.87 10.13 5.50
N ILE A 224 -3.88 9.27 5.63
CA ILE A 224 -3.95 7.99 4.92
C ILE A 224 -5.21 7.99 4.05
N LEU A 225 -5.04 7.69 2.76
CA LEU A 225 -6.14 7.51 1.82
C LEU A 225 -6.25 6.03 1.44
N ILE A 226 -7.36 5.39 1.79
CA ILE A 226 -7.64 3.99 1.47
C ILE A 226 -8.80 3.94 0.46
N LEU A 227 -8.51 3.44 -0.75
CA LEU A 227 -9.47 3.30 -1.84
C LEU A 227 -9.62 1.84 -2.24
N GLY A 228 -10.82 1.47 -2.67
CA GLY A 228 -11.15 0.11 -3.11
C GLY A 228 -12.64 -0.03 -3.36
N ASN A 229 -13.04 -1.05 -4.11
CA ASN A 229 -14.47 -1.36 -4.30
C ASN A 229 -15.01 -2.16 -3.10
N SER A 230 -16.34 -2.28 -3.01
CA SER A 230 -16.96 -3.16 -2.02
C SER A 230 -16.42 -4.59 -2.16
N GLY A 231 -16.17 -5.26 -1.03
CA GLY A 231 -15.63 -6.62 -0.97
C GLY A 231 -14.11 -6.76 -1.21
N GLN A 232 -13.37 -5.68 -1.46
CA GLN A 232 -11.91 -5.75 -1.67
C GLN A 232 -11.07 -5.68 -0.39
N GLY A 233 -11.71 -5.74 0.79
CA GLY A 233 -11.01 -5.76 2.08
C GLY A 233 -10.65 -4.38 2.66
N LYS A 234 -11.32 -3.29 2.24
CA LYS A 234 -11.17 -1.95 2.84
C LYS A 234 -11.38 -1.96 4.34
N SER A 235 -12.54 -2.46 4.80
CA SER A 235 -12.87 -2.54 6.21
C SER A 235 -11.92 -3.47 6.97
N TYR A 236 -11.46 -4.56 6.34
CA TYR A 236 -10.46 -5.45 6.95
C TYR A 236 -9.13 -4.73 7.22
N LEU A 237 -8.62 -3.99 6.24
CA LEU A 237 -7.41 -3.20 6.38
C LEU A 237 -7.58 -2.08 7.44
N LEU A 238 -8.73 -1.40 7.44
CA LEU A 238 -9.03 -0.39 8.46
C LEU A 238 -9.09 -0.97 9.86
N LYS A 239 -9.72 -2.14 10.06
CA LYS A 239 -9.74 -2.84 11.36
C LYS A 239 -8.33 -3.15 11.84
N LEU A 240 -7.46 -3.64 10.95
CA LEU A 240 -6.06 -3.91 11.26
C LEU A 240 -5.32 -2.62 11.68
N ILE A 241 -5.44 -1.54 10.90
CA ILE A 241 -4.77 -0.27 11.21
C ILE A 241 -5.28 0.30 12.54
N GLN A 242 -6.60 0.35 12.75
CA GLN A 242 -7.19 0.87 14.00
C GLN A 242 -6.72 0.08 15.21
N THR A 243 -6.67 -1.26 15.11
CA THR A 243 -6.14 -2.13 16.16
C THR A 243 -4.70 -1.78 16.48
N ILE A 244 -3.84 -1.69 15.46
CA ILE A 244 -2.41 -1.40 15.66
C ILE A 244 -2.20 -0.01 16.27
N LEU A 245 -2.92 1.00 15.80
CA LEU A 245 -2.83 2.37 16.35
C LEU A 245 -3.31 2.39 17.81
N ARG A 246 -4.35 1.63 18.13
CA ARG A 246 -4.84 1.54 19.51
C ARG A 246 -3.83 0.85 20.42
N GLU A 247 -3.27 -0.28 19.99
CA GLU A 247 -2.25 -1.04 20.72
C GLU A 247 -0.92 -0.29 20.87
N SER A 248 -0.61 0.63 19.95
CA SER A 248 0.53 1.54 20.07
C SER A 248 0.29 2.72 21.03
N GLY A 249 -0.88 2.75 21.69
CA GLY A 249 -1.24 3.76 22.68
C GLY A 249 -1.91 5.01 22.11
N MET A 250 -2.23 5.03 20.81
CA MET A 250 -2.93 6.16 20.20
C MET A 250 -4.42 6.16 20.52
N LYS A 251 -5.02 7.35 20.48
CA LYS A 251 -6.48 7.52 20.54
C LYS A 251 -7.04 7.40 19.13
N VAL A 252 -8.04 6.54 18.96
CA VAL A 252 -8.69 6.30 17.67
C VAL A 252 -10.14 6.73 17.79
N ILE A 253 -10.59 7.59 16.88
CA ILE A 253 -11.98 8.01 16.72
C ILE A 253 -12.40 7.57 15.32
N CYS A 254 -13.51 6.84 15.22
CA CYS A 254 -14.02 6.31 13.96
C CYS A 254 -15.46 6.79 13.75
N LEU A 255 -15.75 7.28 12.55
CA LEU A 255 -17.12 7.53 12.09
C LEU A 255 -17.56 6.31 11.29
N ASP A 256 -18.50 5.55 11.83
CA ASP A 256 -18.94 4.27 11.29
C ASP A 256 -20.40 4.32 10.81
N PRO A 257 -20.65 4.66 9.54
CA PRO A 257 -22.01 4.72 9.01
C PRO A 257 -22.65 3.33 8.81
N GLU A 258 -21.88 2.23 8.85
CA GLU A 258 -22.35 0.89 8.52
C GLU A 258 -22.41 -0.04 9.76
N HIS A 259 -22.10 0.47 10.95
CA HIS A 259 -22.00 -0.31 12.20
C HIS A 259 -21.05 -1.53 12.08
N GLU A 260 -20.03 -1.46 11.23
CA GLU A 260 -19.07 -2.56 11.02
C GLU A 260 -18.01 -2.71 12.12
N TYR A 261 -17.82 -1.68 12.95
CA TYR A 261 -16.74 -1.59 13.95
C TYR A 261 -17.21 -1.75 15.41
N VAL A 262 -18.49 -2.07 15.65
CA VAL A 262 -19.04 -2.27 17.01
C VAL A 262 -18.26 -3.33 17.78
N ASP A 263 -18.13 -4.53 17.20
CA ASP A 263 -17.41 -5.64 17.83
C ASP A 263 -15.93 -5.33 18.05
N LEU A 264 -15.28 -4.65 17.09
CA LEU A 264 -13.89 -4.23 17.22
C LEU A 264 -13.72 -3.26 18.40
N THR A 265 -14.63 -2.29 18.49
CA THR A 265 -14.61 -1.27 19.55
C THR A 265 -14.75 -1.92 20.92
N GLY A 266 -15.69 -2.86 21.08
CA GLY A 266 -15.85 -3.62 22.32
C GLY A 266 -14.61 -4.45 22.68
N ASN A 267 -14.02 -5.15 21.71
CA ASN A 267 -12.82 -5.97 21.92
C ASN A 267 -11.58 -5.14 22.29
N LEU A 268 -11.48 -3.88 21.87
CA LEU A 268 -10.41 -2.97 22.21
C LEU A 268 -10.68 -2.14 23.49
N GLY A 269 -11.75 -2.45 24.23
CA GLY A 269 -12.16 -1.71 25.43
C GLY A 269 -12.57 -0.26 25.13
N GLY A 270 -13.02 0.02 23.91
CA GLY A 270 -13.51 1.32 23.48
C GLY A 270 -14.97 1.57 23.87
N CYS A 271 -15.47 2.73 23.47
CA CYS A 271 -16.87 3.12 23.61
C CYS A 271 -17.49 3.25 22.22
N PHE A 272 -18.58 2.53 21.98
CA PHE A 272 -19.40 2.70 20.78
C PHE A 272 -20.60 3.57 21.15
N VAL A 273 -20.80 4.66 20.41
CA VAL A 273 -21.87 5.63 20.64
C VAL A 273 -22.81 5.59 19.43
N ASP A 274 -24.02 5.06 19.62
CA ASP A 274 -25.05 5.04 18.59
C ASP A 274 -25.82 6.36 18.57
N LEU A 275 -25.48 7.24 17.63
CA LEU A 275 -26.13 8.53 17.42
C LEU A 275 -27.54 8.41 16.80
N MET A 276 -27.92 7.23 16.26
CA MET A 276 -29.23 7.02 15.65
C MET A 276 -30.27 6.52 16.66
N SER A 277 -29.83 6.00 17.80
CA SER A 277 -30.71 5.50 18.88
C SER A 277 -31.50 6.60 19.59
N GLY A 278 -31.00 7.85 19.55
CA GLY A 278 -31.50 8.98 20.32
C GLY A 278 -31.11 8.96 21.81
N GLU A 279 -30.33 7.97 22.26
CA GLU A 279 -29.77 7.95 23.61
C GLU A 279 -28.65 9.00 23.77
N TYR A 280 -27.87 9.20 22.71
CA TYR A 280 -26.77 10.15 22.66
C TYR A 280 -27.02 11.18 21.55
N ILE A 281 -27.08 12.45 21.93
CA ILE A 281 -27.38 13.56 21.02
C ILE A 281 -26.24 14.58 21.08
N ILE A 282 -25.80 15.04 19.92
CA ILE A 282 -24.81 16.11 19.81
C ILE A 282 -25.57 17.42 19.55
N ASN A 283 -25.59 18.31 20.55
CA ASN A 283 -26.17 19.64 20.35
C ASN A 283 -25.29 20.46 19.39
N VAL A 284 -25.74 20.61 18.15
CA VAL A 284 -25.03 21.38 17.12
C VAL A 284 -24.96 22.88 17.45
N LEU A 285 -25.87 23.39 18.28
CA LEU A 285 -25.87 24.79 18.74
C LEU A 285 -24.88 25.03 19.89
N GLU A 286 -24.22 24.00 20.43
CA GLU A 286 -23.12 24.18 21.39
C GLU A 286 -21.86 24.69 20.65
N PRO A 287 -21.36 25.91 20.91
CA PRO A 287 -20.21 26.45 20.20
C PRO A 287 -18.92 25.68 20.47
N LYS A 288 -18.40 25.03 19.43
CA LYS A 288 -17.11 24.32 19.49
C LYS A 288 -15.95 25.30 19.33
N THR A 289 -14.86 25.00 20.02
CA THR A 289 -13.58 25.68 19.82
C THR A 289 -12.92 25.07 18.58
N TRP A 290 -12.98 25.80 17.47
CA TRP A 290 -12.22 25.49 16.27
C TRP A 290 -10.83 26.12 16.48
N ASP A 291 -9.89 25.28 16.93
CA ASP A 291 -8.45 25.53 17.13
C ASP A 291 -7.96 26.00 18.52
N GLU A 292 -7.34 25.03 19.24
CA GLU A 292 -6.08 25.22 19.98
C GLU A 292 -4.87 24.67 19.18
N ASN A 293 -5.06 24.22 17.93
CA ASN A 293 -3.99 23.63 17.12
C ASN A 293 -3.24 24.65 16.24
N GLY A 294 -3.77 25.87 16.09
CA GLY A 294 -2.94 27.02 15.73
C GLY A 294 -2.38 27.57 17.02
N SER A 295 -1.05 27.55 17.20
CA SER A 295 -0.46 28.44 18.20
C SER A 295 -0.94 29.87 17.89
N PRO A 296 -1.02 30.78 18.87
CA PRO A 296 -1.28 32.21 18.62
C PRO A 296 -0.29 32.85 17.61
N GLU A 297 0.74 32.10 17.21
CA GLU A 297 1.82 32.45 16.31
C GLU A 297 1.66 31.86 14.90
N ASP A 298 0.61 31.10 14.60
CA ASP A 298 0.40 30.53 13.26
C ASP A 298 0.00 31.63 12.26
N THR A 299 1.03 32.28 11.69
CA THR A 299 0.96 33.43 10.78
C THR A 299 0.38 33.11 9.39
N GLU A 300 0.09 31.86 9.06
CA GLU A 300 -0.37 31.46 7.71
C GLU A 300 -1.90 31.46 7.51
N ALA A 301 -2.70 31.42 8.58
CA ALA A 301 -4.15 31.59 8.47
C ALA A 301 -4.53 33.02 8.02
N PRO A 302 -5.51 33.21 7.12
CA PRO A 302 -5.95 34.56 6.71
C PRO A 302 -6.42 35.38 7.92
N TYR A 303 -6.06 36.66 7.99
CA TYR A 303 -6.37 37.57 9.11
C TYR A 303 -7.87 37.58 9.49
N ALA A 304 -8.77 37.36 8.52
CA ALA A 304 -10.21 37.27 8.74
C ALA A 304 -10.64 36.09 9.65
N PHE A 305 -9.87 35.01 9.71
CA PHE A 305 -10.12 33.87 10.62
C PHE A 305 -9.51 34.07 12.02
N ARG A 306 -8.56 35.01 12.18
CA ARG A 306 -7.98 35.36 13.49
C ARG A 306 -8.81 36.37 14.27
N CYS A 307 -9.68 37.12 13.61
CA CYS A 307 -10.44 38.22 14.21
C CYS A 307 -11.94 37.94 14.40
N SER A 308 -12.42 36.74 14.08
CA SER A 308 -13.81 36.35 14.32
C SER A 308 -13.96 35.83 15.76
N SER A 309 -14.97 36.31 16.47
CA SER A 309 -15.32 35.77 17.79
C SER A 309 -15.67 34.28 17.69
N LYS A 310 -15.52 33.55 18.80
CA LYS A 310 -15.89 32.12 18.86
C LYS A 310 -17.33 31.88 18.39
N LEU A 311 -18.24 32.76 18.78
CA LEU A 311 -19.64 32.69 18.37
C LEU A 311 -19.81 32.91 16.88
N SER A 312 -19.12 33.90 16.28
CA SER A 312 -19.17 34.18 14.84
C SER A 312 -18.67 32.99 14.01
N GLN A 313 -17.57 32.35 14.42
CA GLN A 313 -17.06 31.14 13.76
C GLN A 313 -18.07 30.01 13.82
N HIS A 314 -18.69 29.81 14.98
CA HIS A 314 -19.71 28.78 15.17
C HIS A 314 -20.97 29.04 14.35
N ILE A 315 -21.42 30.29 14.26
CA ILE A 315 -22.56 30.67 13.40
C ILE A 315 -22.24 30.39 11.93
N SER A 316 -21.01 30.66 11.48
CA SER A 316 -20.57 30.31 10.12
C SER A 316 -20.59 28.79 9.90
N PHE A 317 -20.11 28.00 10.86
CA PHE A 317 -20.21 26.53 10.83
C PHE A 317 -21.67 26.07 10.74
N LEU A 318 -22.56 26.67 11.53
CA LEU A 318 -23.99 26.36 11.50
C LEU A 318 -24.63 26.65 10.14
N LYS A 319 -24.21 27.73 9.47
CA LYS A 319 -24.66 28.04 8.10
C LYS A 319 -24.33 26.90 7.12
N ASP A 320 -23.12 26.37 7.19
CA ASP A 320 -22.69 25.22 6.37
C ASP A 320 -23.37 23.91 6.78
N PHE A 321 -23.65 23.73 8.08
CA PHE A 321 -24.44 22.62 8.59
C PHE A 321 -25.86 22.62 8.02
N PHE A 322 -26.59 23.74 8.12
CA PHE A 322 -27.95 23.85 7.57
C PHE A 322 -27.98 23.71 6.05
N ARG A 323 -26.97 24.25 5.34
CA ARG A 323 -26.79 24.06 3.90
C ARG A 323 -26.57 22.60 3.51
N SER A 324 -25.88 21.82 4.34
CA SER A 324 -25.64 20.39 4.10
C SER A 324 -26.87 19.53 4.36
N TYR A 325 -27.75 19.99 5.27
CA TYR A 325 -29.00 19.29 5.59
C TYR A 325 -30.06 19.42 4.49
N LYS A 326 -30.29 20.64 3.97
CA LYS A 326 -31.24 20.91 2.88
C LYS A 326 -30.74 21.99 1.93
N ASN A 327 -31.27 21.98 0.70
CA ASN A 327 -30.98 22.96 -0.35
C ASN A 327 -31.65 24.33 -0.06
N PHE A 328 -31.28 24.98 1.03
CA PHE A 328 -31.71 26.34 1.33
C PHE A 328 -31.08 27.35 0.36
N THR A 329 -31.83 28.38 -0.01
CA THR A 329 -31.32 29.52 -0.77
C THR A 329 -30.44 30.40 0.10
N ASP A 330 -29.57 31.23 -0.51
CA ASP A 330 -28.71 32.13 0.26
C ASP A 330 -29.53 33.09 1.15
N SER A 331 -30.66 33.61 0.67
CA SER A 331 -31.56 34.45 1.48
C SER A 331 -32.18 33.71 2.67
N GLN A 332 -32.47 32.42 2.52
CA GLN A 332 -32.95 31.59 3.63
C GLN A 332 -31.84 31.34 4.65
N LEU A 333 -30.62 31.04 4.19
CA LEU A 333 -29.44 30.87 5.06
C LEU A 333 -29.08 32.16 5.81
N ASP A 334 -29.12 33.31 5.15
CA ASP A 334 -28.89 34.62 5.80
C ASP A 334 -29.98 34.93 6.82
N THR A 335 -31.24 34.52 6.56
CA THR A 335 -32.32 34.64 7.54
C THR A 335 -32.07 33.73 8.75
N ILE A 336 -31.63 32.48 8.54
CA ILE A 336 -31.23 31.56 9.62
C ILE A 336 -30.10 32.15 10.45
N GLU A 337 -29.09 32.77 9.81
CA GLU A 337 -27.98 33.44 10.50
C GLU A 337 -28.47 34.56 11.42
N ILE A 338 -29.40 35.40 10.97
CA ILE A 338 -30.03 36.44 11.80
C ILE A 338 -30.80 35.80 12.98
N MET A 339 -31.52 34.70 12.74
CA MET A 339 -32.27 34.00 13.80
C MET A 339 -31.35 33.35 14.84
N LEU A 340 -30.21 32.79 14.41
CA LEU A 340 -29.18 32.26 15.30
C LEU A 340 -28.59 33.37 16.18
N ALA A 341 -28.25 34.53 15.61
CA ALA A 341 -27.73 35.66 16.38
C ALA A 341 -28.74 36.10 17.46
N LYS A 342 -30.03 36.24 17.09
CA LYS A 342 -31.10 36.54 18.04
C LYS A 342 -31.27 35.47 19.12
N LEU A 343 -31.11 34.19 18.76
CA LEU A 343 -31.23 33.08 19.69
C LEU A 343 -30.13 33.13 20.75
N TYR A 344 -28.88 33.29 20.33
CA TYR A 344 -27.77 33.38 21.27
C TYR A 344 -27.86 34.65 22.14
N GLU A 345 -28.29 35.78 21.58
CA GLU A 345 -28.57 37.00 22.35
C GLU A 345 -29.64 36.76 23.43
N LYS A 346 -30.73 36.05 23.11
CA LYS A 346 -31.79 35.67 24.06
C LYS A 346 -31.26 34.76 25.19
N TRP A 347 -30.22 33.98 24.93
CA TRP A 347 -29.53 33.14 25.92
C TRP A 347 -28.38 33.86 26.64
N ASN A 348 -28.16 35.16 26.40
CA ASN A 348 -27.02 35.93 26.90
C ASN A 348 -25.66 35.33 26.51
N ILE A 349 -25.60 34.74 25.31
CA ILE A 349 -24.36 34.22 24.72
C ILE A 349 -23.95 35.18 23.61
N GLY A 350 -22.80 35.82 23.81
CA GLY A 350 -22.19 36.77 22.90
C GLY A 350 -20.69 36.54 22.75
N ASP A 351 -20.02 37.50 22.14
CA ASP A 351 -18.58 37.43 21.86
C ASP A 351 -17.70 37.53 23.12
N ASP A 352 -18.24 38.16 24.17
CA ASP A 352 -17.62 38.36 25.48
C ASP A 352 -17.91 37.25 26.49
N THR A 353 -18.67 36.22 26.09
CA THR A 353 -19.09 35.14 26.98
C THR A 353 -17.92 34.21 27.34
N ASP A 354 -17.76 33.93 28.63
CA ASP A 354 -16.80 32.94 29.12
C ASP A 354 -17.36 31.52 28.94
N PHE A 355 -17.09 30.92 27.78
CA PHE A 355 -17.53 29.57 27.43
C PHE A 355 -16.98 28.48 28.37
N GLY A 356 -15.95 28.74 29.18
CA GLY A 356 -15.42 27.78 30.14
C GLY A 356 -16.32 27.55 31.37
N ARG A 357 -17.27 28.47 31.61
CA ARG A 357 -18.23 28.38 32.74
C ARG A 357 -19.54 27.71 32.37
N LEU A 358 -19.80 27.55 31.07
CA LEU A 358 -21.03 26.97 30.57
C LEU A 358 -20.91 25.45 30.51
N THR A 359 -22.00 24.78 30.81
CA THR A 359 -22.19 23.34 30.64
C THR A 359 -23.08 23.07 29.43
N SER A 360 -23.13 21.83 28.93
CA SER A 360 -23.96 21.48 27.77
C SER A 360 -25.46 21.76 27.93
N LYS A 361 -25.94 22.04 29.15
CA LYS A 361 -27.33 22.40 29.44
C LYS A 361 -27.63 23.90 29.34
N ASP A 362 -26.59 24.73 29.28
CA ASP A 362 -26.72 26.19 29.29
C ASP A 362 -26.86 26.76 27.86
N TYR A 363 -26.69 25.92 26.84
CA TYR A 363 -26.81 26.29 25.43
C TYR A 363 -28.24 26.06 24.91
N PRO A 364 -28.71 26.88 23.94
CA PRO A 364 -29.97 26.63 23.27
C PRO A 364 -29.91 25.31 22.47
N ILE A 365 -31.08 24.72 22.21
CA ILE A 365 -31.23 23.53 21.36
C ILE A 365 -32.02 23.86 20.08
N LEU A 366 -32.02 22.93 19.11
CA LEU A 366 -32.69 23.15 17.82
C LEU A 366 -34.19 23.41 17.94
N SER A 367 -34.85 22.86 18.96
CA SER A 367 -36.27 23.18 19.24
C SER A 367 -36.46 24.64 19.66
N ASP A 368 -35.53 25.23 20.42
CA ASP A 368 -35.57 26.64 20.82
C ASP A 368 -35.42 27.58 19.61
N LEU A 369 -34.52 27.23 18.68
CA LEU A 369 -34.38 27.95 17.41
C LEU A 369 -35.70 27.94 16.63
N TYR A 370 -36.34 26.78 16.54
CA TYR A 370 -37.62 26.66 15.86
C TYR A 370 -38.72 27.48 16.53
N ASP A 371 -38.82 27.43 17.86
CA ASP A 371 -39.78 28.21 18.64
C ASP A 371 -39.60 29.71 18.42
N LEU A 372 -38.36 30.19 18.40
CA LEU A 372 -38.04 31.59 18.10
C LEU A 372 -38.50 31.98 16.69
N MET A 373 -38.24 31.16 15.69
CA MET A 373 -38.63 31.43 14.30
C MET A 373 -40.15 31.41 14.13
N GLU A 374 -40.84 30.48 14.78
CA GLU A 374 -42.30 30.39 14.78
C GLU A 374 -42.93 31.61 15.47
N GLU A 375 -42.34 32.08 16.58
CA GLU A 375 -42.75 33.30 17.29
C GLU A 375 -42.57 34.56 16.42
N GLU A 376 -41.41 34.71 15.78
CA GLU A 376 -41.11 35.81 14.85
C GLU A 376 -42.04 35.79 13.62
N TYR A 377 -42.40 34.62 13.11
CA TYR A 377 -43.36 34.49 12.01
C TYR A 377 -44.77 34.92 12.44
N LYS A 378 -45.25 34.46 13.61
CA LYS A 378 -46.59 34.80 14.13
C LYS A 378 -46.74 36.29 14.44
N HIS A 379 -45.66 36.94 14.89
CA HIS A 379 -45.62 38.36 15.24
C HIS A 379 -45.01 39.24 14.15
N TYR A 380 -44.86 38.72 12.93
CA TYR A 380 -44.28 39.45 11.82
C TYR A 380 -45.11 40.70 11.50
N ASP A 381 -44.49 41.87 11.64
CA ASP A 381 -45.11 43.16 11.35
C ASP A 381 -44.44 43.80 10.14
N VAL A 382 -45.19 43.88 9.03
CA VAL A 382 -44.78 44.51 7.77
C VAL A 382 -44.28 45.94 7.98
N LYS A 383 -44.78 46.66 9.01
CA LYS A 383 -44.41 48.04 9.29
C LYS A 383 -43.02 48.18 9.92
N LYS A 384 -42.49 47.12 10.54
CA LYS A 384 -41.16 47.14 11.20
C LYS A 384 -39.99 47.06 10.21
N LYS A 385 -40.24 46.90 8.90
CA LYS A 385 -39.23 46.84 7.82
C LYS A 385 -38.07 45.90 8.17
N GLN A 386 -38.40 44.67 8.58
CA GLN A 386 -37.40 43.64 8.87
C GLN A 386 -36.65 43.23 7.60
N LEU A 387 -35.42 42.74 7.77
CA LEU A 387 -34.54 42.32 6.67
C LEU A 387 -35.02 41.03 5.97
N TYR A 388 -35.81 40.22 6.68
CA TYR A 388 -36.41 38.98 6.20
C TYR A 388 -37.92 39.15 6.00
N THR A 389 -38.52 38.27 5.20
CA THR A 389 -39.97 38.27 4.93
C THR A 389 -40.69 37.15 5.70
N ALA A 390 -42.00 37.31 5.89
CA ALA A 390 -42.83 36.25 6.46
C ALA A 390 -42.77 34.95 5.64
N GLU A 391 -42.73 35.07 4.31
CA GLU A 391 -42.61 33.92 3.38
C GLU A 391 -41.31 33.15 3.62
N LEU A 392 -40.17 33.83 3.75
CA LEU A 392 -38.89 33.19 4.06
C LEU A 392 -38.93 32.46 5.40
N LEU A 393 -39.49 33.08 6.45
CA LEU A 393 -39.65 32.43 7.75
C LEU A 393 -40.53 31.18 7.67
N GLN A 394 -41.62 31.24 6.91
CA GLN A 394 -42.52 30.10 6.71
C GLN A 394 -41.79 28.94 5.99
N GLU A 395 -41.07 29.24 4.91
CA GLU A 395 -40.31 28.25 4.15
C GLU A 395 -39.22 27.59 5.02
N ILE A 396 -38.49 28.39 5.81
CA ILE A 396 -37.46 27.85 6.72
C ILE A 396 -38.10 27.00 7.81
N CYS A 397 -39.19 27.44 8.43
CA CYS A 397 -39.91 26.65 9.43
C CYS A 397 -40.38 25.31 8.84
N LEU A 398 -40.91 25.30 7.62
CA LEU A 398 -41.26 24.06 6.92
C LEU A 398 -40.03 23.18 6.65
N GLY A 399 -38.91 23.79 6.25
CA GLY A 399 -37.65 23.10 6.00
C GLY A 399 -37.05 22.43 7.24
N LEU A 400 -37.06 23.13 8.37
CA LEU A 400 -36.43 22.71 9.62
C LEU A 400 -37.34 21.89 10.53
N HIS A 401 -38.66 21.83 10.27
CA HIS A 401 -39.62 21.15 11.15
C HIS A 401 -39.22 19.71 11.48
N SER A 402 -38.81 18.91 10.47
CA SER A 402 -38.43 17.49 10.69
C SER A 402 -37.30 17.35 11.71
N MET A 403 -36.27 18.17 11.59
CA MET A 403 -35.06 18.16 12.41
C MET A 403 -35.29 18.75 13.80
N CYS A 404 -36.02 19.86 13.91
CA CYS A 404 -36.18 20.58 15.17
C CYS A 404 -37.30 20.04 16.08
N LYS A 405 -38.40 19.53 15.50
CA LYS A 405 -39.59 19.07 16.24
C LYS A 405 -40.25 17.80 15.68
N GLY A 406 -39.86 17.37 14.48
CA GLY A 406 -40.50 16.29 13.75
C GLY A 406 -39.84 14.94 13.96
N ALA A 407 -39.88 14.08 12.94
CA ALA A 407 -39.41 12.69 13.05
C ALA A 407 -37.91 12.56 13.33
N GLU A 408 -37.11 13.52 12.83
CA GLU A 408 -35.64 13.51 12.96
C GLU A 408 -35.15 14.17 14.24
N SER A 409 -36.02 14.85 15.00
CA SER A 409 -35.67 15.47 16.30
C SER A 409 -35.17 14.50 17.38
N LYS A 410 -35.31 13.19 17.15
CA LYS A 410 -34.72 12.16 18.02
C LYS A 410 -33.24 11.91 17.74
N ILE A 411 -32.76 12.33 16.57
CA ILE A 411 -31.38 12.15 16.10
C ILE A 411 -30.57 13.42 16.37
N PHE A 412 -31.22 14.58 16.33
CA PHE A 412 -30.60 15.92 16.38
C PHE A 412 -30.82 16.68 17.68
#